data_AF-A0A928QB72-F1
#
_entry.id   AF-A0A928QB72-F1
#
_cell.length_a   1.000
_cell.length_b   1.000
_cell.length_c   1.000
_cell.angle_alpha   90.00
_cell.angle_beta   90.00
_cell.angle_gamma   90.00
#
_symmetry.space_group_name_H-M   'P 1'
#
loop_
_entity.id
_entity.type
_entity.pdbx_description
1 polymer ?
#
loop_
_entity_poly.entity_id
_entity_poly.type
_entity_poly.pdbx_seq_one_letter_code
_entity_poly.pdbx_strand_id
1 'polypeptide(L)'
;MSEQRKSAENSGKQHTSATFGDVCGLLWKRIKKTAQNGVQRCKEAVKDLPGTVKKGCAALGEKIRTGTKRLLKKAKKNRKALILYAIQFIFSFASVAYLIGVVWLAVYCMLYRLGIPAEMQSAFCWRLSAICLGFTAVMIFTRRQLLTRFCILAAMPFYFPIFLFNTEYKVLMIPLGIMAVITFFANGAKEGTKTILGTVYLMFYVLGAFCYLNVVDLLKTSSVETITETGESPSGSYRYEVVEVQDTANGNTYVSLEPNTYDIQYEHCKWYAMGYDKRIYLERPLTTFETEWTTETRGQITKDLLRVNPDTAFTLTQSQMEILGLHEDYTKSYKASALSKAQRKALGICIAKDLGEGETAESLGLTLYKNADTIEVTYEQMQELGLEASMDVKLATLSDADLAALGIPEENDVLSVNGKVVFRQYIAVLEDTFEAARSYGYLLEW
;
A
#
# COMPACT_ATOMS: atom_id res chain seq x y z
N MET A 1 -33.55 -43.15 -13.48
CA MET A 1 -33.05 -41.76 -13.52
C MET A 1 -33.92 -40.74 -12.78
N SER A 2 -34.99 -41.12 -12.07
CA SER A 2 -35.85 -40.20 -11.29
C SER A 2 -35.62 -40.23 -9.77
N GLU A 3 -34.81 -41.15 -9.24
CA GLU A 3 -34.55 -41.24 -7.79
C GLU A 3 -33.23 -40.57 -7.35
N GLN A 4 -32.26 -40.39 -8.25
CA GLN A 4 -31.01 -39.69 -7.89
C GLN A 4 -31.10 -38.16 -7.92
N ARG A 5 -32.15 -37.57 -8.50
CA ARG A 5 -32.37 -36.11 -8.46
C ARG A 5 -33.02 -35.60 -7.16
N LYS A 6 -33.65 -36.47 -6.35
CA LYS A 6 -34.22 -36.07 -5.04
C LYS A 6 -33.23 -36.08 -3.87
N SER A 7 -32.06 -36.71 -4.04
CA SER A 7 -31.04 -36.78 -2.98
C SER A 7 -30.10 -35.58 -2.95
N ALA A 8 -29.93 -34.85 -4.07
CA ALA A 8 -29.03 -33.70 -4.14
C ALA A 8 -29.67 -32.38 -3.66
N GLU A 9 -30.99 -32.22 -3.81
CA GLU A 9 -31.69 -30.97 -3.48
C GLU A 9 -31.91 -30.76 -1.97
N ASN A 10 -31.76 -31.81 -1.16
CA ASN A 10 -31.86 -31.75 0.31
C ASN A 10 -30.53 -31.46 1.03
N SER A 11 -29.42 -31.29 0.31
CA SER A 11 -28.12 -30.95 0.90
C SER A 11 -27.84 -29.45 0.96
N GLY A 12 -28.69 -28.60 0.37
CA GLY A 12 -28.42 -27.17 0.15
C GLY A 12 -29.06 -26.16 1.11
N LYS A 13 -29.83 -26.58 2.13
CA LYS A 13 -30.52 -25.64 3.04
C LYS A 13 -30.54 -26.11 4.49
N GLN A 14 -29.40 -26.07 5.18
CA GLN A 14 -29.38 -26.09 6.64
C GLN A 14 -28.06 -25.59 7.25
N HIS A 15 -27.62 -24.38 6.88
CA HIS A 15 -26.82 -23.56 7.77
C HIS A 15 -27.71 -22.50 8.40
N THR A 16 -28.43 -22.91 9.45
CA THR A 16 -29.10 -21.98 10.36
C THR A 16 -28.03 -21.16 11.07
N SER A 17 -28.03 -19.86 10.83
CA SER A 17 -27.28 -18.87 11.60
C SER A 17 -27.65 -19.02 13.08
N ALA A 18 -26.77 -19.61 13.89
CA ALA A 18 -26.94 -19.58 15.33
C ALA A 18 -26.90 -18.10 15.75
N THR A 19 -28.00 -17.59 16.28
CA THR A 19 -28.01 -16.21 16.79
C THR A 19 -27.03 -16.11 17.95
N PHE A 20 -26.43 -14.94 18.18
CA PHE A 20 -25.51 -14.73 19.30
C PHE A 20 -26.12 -15.12 20.66
N GLY A 21 -27.46 -15.07 20.77
CA GLY A 21 -28.23 -15.59 21.89
C GLY A 21 -28.16 -17.12 22.06
N ASP A 22 -28.11 -17.88 20.97
CA ASP A 22 -27.96 -19.34 20.97
C ASP A 22 -26.54 -19.76 21.35
N VAL A 23 -25.53 -19.03 20.86
CA VAL A 23 -24.12 -19.25 21.21
C VAL A 23 -23.88 -18.92 22.69
N CYS A 24 -24.39 -17.79 23.19
CA CYS A 24 -24.34 -17.46 24.61
C CYS A 24 -25.14 -18.45 25.47
N GLY A 25 -26.28 -18.94 24.96
CA GLY A 25 -27.09 -19.97 25.61
C GLY A 25 -26.38 -21.32 25.71
N LEU A 26 -25.64 -21.72 24.66
CA LEU A 26 -24.80 -22.91 24.62
C LEU A 26 -23.59 -22.81 25.54
N LEU A 27 -22.90 -21.65 25.54
CA LEU A 27 -21.80 -21.38 26.47
C LEU A 27 -22.28 -21.41 27.92
N TRP A 28 -23.44 -20.83 28.20
CA TRP A 28 -24.07 -20.88 29.52
C TRP A 28 -24.46 -22.30 29.94
N LYS A 29 -25.01 -23.12 29.02
CA LYS A 29 -25.31 -24.53 29.27
C LYS A 29 -24.03 -25.33 29.54
N ARG A 30 -22.94 -25.09 28.79
CA ARG A 30 -21.63 -25.73 29.02
C ARG A 30 -21.06 -25.35 30.38
N ILE A 31 -20.99 -24.06 30.71
CA ILE A 31 -20.52 -23.57 32.01
C ILE A 31 -21.36 -24.17 33.16
N LYS A 32 -22.68 -24.25 33.00
CA LYS A 32 -23.57 -24.88 33.99
C LYS A 32 -23.29 -26.37 34.15
N LYS A 33 -23.04 -27.10 33.05
CA LYS A 33 -22.71 -28.54 33.08
C LYS A 33 -21.34 -28.79 33.71
N THR A 34 -20.33 -27.98 33.40
CA THR A 34 -18.98 -28.08 34.00
C THR A 34 -19.01 -27.75 35.49
N ALA A 35 -19.79 -26.74 35.90
CA ALA A 35 -20.01 -26.40 37.30
C ALA A 35 -20.76 -27.50 38.06
N GLN A 36 -21.77 -28.12 37.45
CA GLN A 36 -22.48 -29.26 38.05
C GLN A 36 -21.59 -30.49 38.20
N ASN A 37 -20.76 -30.79 37.20
CA ASN A 37 -19.78 -31.88 37.25
C ASN A 37 -18.69 -31.61 38.31
N GLY A 38 -18.24 -30.37 38.45
CA GLY A 38 -17.30 -29.96 39.50
C GLY A 38 -17.88 -30.10 40.92
N VAL A 39 -19.16 -29.75 41.10
CA VAL A 39 -19.89 -29.94 42.37
C VAL A 39 -20.09 -31.43 42.69
N GLN A 40 -20.34 -32.27 41.67
CA GLN A 40 -20.50 -33.71 41.86
C GLN A 40 -19.18 -34.38 42.25
N ARG A 41 -18.07 -34.03 41.57
CA ARG A 41 -16.70 -34.47 41.94
C ARG A 41 -16.30 -34.03 43.35
N CYS A 42 -16.67 -32.82 43.75
CA CYS A 42 -16.45 -32.37 45.13
C CYS A 42 -17.31 -33.14 46.15
N LYS A 43 -18.54 -33.54 45.80
CA LYS A 43 -19.40 -34.37 46.68
C LYS A 43 -18.85 -35.78 46.87
N GLU A 44 -18.27 -36.37 45.82
CA GLU A 44 -17.60 -37.67 45.88
C GLU A 44 -16.33 -37.58 46.73
N ALA A 45 -15.49 -36.55 46.52
CA ALA A 45 -14.29 -36.31 47.33
C ALA A 45 -14.58 -36.02 48.82
N VAL A 46 -15.74 -35.45 49.15
CA VAL A 46 -16.15 -35.10 50.53
C VAL A 46 -16.75 -36.29 51.30
N LYS A 47 -16.98 -37.44 50.63
CA LYS A 47 -17.59 -38.62 51.26
C LYS A 47 -16.63 -39.29 52.26
N ASP A 48 -15.33 -39.22 52.00
CA ASP A 48 -14.25 -39.92 52.74
C ASP A 48 -13.50 -39.05 53.77
N LEU A 49 -13.97 -37.83 54.05
CA LEU A 49 -13.33 -36.91 54.99
C LEU A 49 -13.95 -36.94 56.41
N PRO A 50 -13.14 -36.82 57.49
CA PRO A 50 -13.60 -36.85 58.87
C PRO A 50 -14.55 -35.69 59.21
N GLY A 51 -15.48 -35.93 60.14
CA GLY A 51 -16.70 -35.15 60.36
C GLY A 51 -16.55 -33.65 60.67
N THR A 52 -15.38 -33.21 61.15
CA THR A 52 -15.06 -31.80 61.39
C THR A 52 -14.77 -31.02 60.10
N VAL A 53 -14.16 -31.64 59.09
CA VAL A 53 -13.88 -31.01 57.78
C VAL A 53 -15.15 -30.88 56.93
N LYS A 54 -16.08 -31.82 57.10
CA LYS A 54 -17.37 -31.87 56.38
C LYS A 54 -18.26 -30.65 56.68
N LYS A 55 -18.27 -30.18 57.93
CA LYS A 55 -18.99 -28.96 58.35
C LYS A 55 -18.36 -27.68 57.76
N GLY A 56 -17.03 -27.60 57.70
CA GLY A 56 -16.31 -26.49 57.08
C GLY A 56 -16.54 -26.38 55.56
N CYS A 57 -16.49 -27.50 54.85
CA CYS A 57 -16.78 -27.54 53.42
C CYS A 57 -18.26 -27.23 53.09
N ALA A 58 -19.20 -27.64 53.94
CA ALA A 58 -20.61 -27.30 53.78
C ALA A 58 -20.85 -25.77 53.94
N ALA A 59 -20.24 -25.14 54.94
CA ALA A 59 -20.31 -23.69 55.15
C ALA A 59 -19.65 -22.89 54.02
N LEU A 60 -18.53 -23.37 53.47
CA LEU A 60 -17.88 -22.76 52.31
C LEU A 60 -18.73 -22.91 51.04
N GLY A 61 -19.31 -24.08 50.81
CA GLY A 61 -20.22 -24.34 49.70
C GLY A 61 -21.49 -23.48 49.75
N GLU A 62 -22.02 -23.21 50.94
CA GLU A 62 -23.19 -22.36 51.12
C GLU A 62 -22.86 -20.86 50.91
N LYS A 63 -21.68 -20.40 51.35
CA LYS A 63 -21.15 -19.06 51.02
C LYS A 63 -20.94 -18.88 49.52
N ILE A 64 -20.37 -19.88 48.83
CA ILE A 64 -20.17 -19.83 47.38
C ILE A 64 -21.53 -19.82 46.65
N ARG A 65 -22.49 -20.63 47.10
CA ARG A 65 -23.84 -20.73 46.51
C ARG A 65 -24.67 -19.46 46.71
N THR A 66 -24.56 -18.81 47.86
CA THR A 66 -25.22 -17.52 48.12
C THR A 66 -24.54 -16.38 47.37
N GLY A 67 -23.21 -16.39 47.23
CA GLY A 67 -22.43 -15.49 46.38
C GLY A 67 -22.81 -15.59 44.90
N THR A 68 -22.87 -16.80 44.34
CA THR A 68 -23.30 -17.04 42.95
C THR A 68 -24.76 -16.67 42.72
N LYS A 69 -25.67 -16.94 43.66
CA LYS A 69 -27.08 -16.50 43.56
C LYS A 69 -27.21 -14.97 43.60
N ARG A 70 -26.39 -14.25 44.37
CA ARG A 70 -26.34 -12.77 44.37
C ARG A 70 -25.81 -12.22 43.04
N LEU A 71 -24.76 -12.83 42.47
CA LEU A 71 -24.22 -12.45 41.16
C LEU A 71 -25.23 -12.71 40.04
N LEU A 72 -25.92 -13.83 40.07
CA LEU A 72 -27.00 -14.17 39.13
C LEU A 72 -28.19 -13.22 39.23
N LYS A 73 -28.59 -12.81 40.45
CA LYS A 73 -29.64 -11.79 40.63
C LYS A 73 -29.19 -10.41 40.13
N LYS A 74 -27.93 -10.01 40.35
CA LYS A 74 -27.36 -8.77 39.77
C LYS A 74 -27.32 -8.81 38.24
N ALA A 75 -26.92 -9.93 37.65
CA ALA A 75 -26.90 -10.12 36.19
C ALA A 75 -28.30 -10.08 35.56
N LYS A 76 -29.31 -10.66 36.24
CA LYS A 76 -30.71 -10.65 35.78
C LYS A 76 -31.36 -9.26 35.90
N LYS A 77 -31.02 -8.48 36.94
CA LYS A 77 -31.46 -7.08 37.13
C LYS A 77 -30.81 -6.13 36.12
N ASN A 78 -29.60 -6.43 35.65
CA ASN A 78 -28.84 -5.63 34.69
C ASN A 78 -28.90 -6.15 33.25
N ARG A 79 -29.87 -6.99 32.89
CA ARG A 79 -29.98 -7.57 31.53
C ARG A 79 -30.03 -6.50 30.43
N LYS A 80 -30.72 -5.38 30.67
CA LYS A 80 -30.75 -4.22 29.75
C LYS A 80 -29.38 -3.55 29.62
N ALA A 81 -28.64 -3.40 30.72
CA ALA A 81 -27.28 -2.86 30.69
C ALA A 81 -26.31 -3.81 29.97
N LEU A 82 -26.43 -5.12 30.20
CA LEU A 82 -25.61 -6.13 29.53
C LEU A 82 -25.86 -6.15 28.00
N ILE A 83 -27.13 -6.04 27.58
CA ILE A 83 -27.50 -5.94 26.16
C ILE A 83 -26.94 -4.65 25.56
N LEU A 84 -27.05 -3.51 26.26
CA LEU A 84 -26.47 -2.24 25.80
C LEU A 84 -24.93 -2.31 25.67
N TYR A 85 -24.25 -2.97 26.61
CA TYR A 85 -22.81 -3.22 26.53
C TYR A 85 -22.44 -4.14 25.36
N ALA A 86 -23.24 -5.17 25.08
CA ALA A 86 -23.03 -6.05 23.93
C ALA A 86 -23.24 -5.32 22.59
N ILE A 87 -24.26 -4.45 22.51
CA ILE A 87 -24.49 -3.58 21.35
C ILE A 87 -23.30 -2.63 21.15
N GLN A 88 -22.84 -1.96 22.21
CA GLN A 88 -21.66 -1.10 22.15
C GLN A 88 -20.39 -1.84 21.73
N PHE A 89 -20.25 -3.10 22.14
CA PHE A 89 -19.13 -3.94 21.72
C PHE A 89 -19.19 -4.26 20.22
N ILE A 90 -20.37 -4.58 19.68
CA ILE A 90 -20.54 -4.79 18.23
C ILE A 90 -20.23 -3.51 17.45
N PHE A 91 -20.76 -2.37 17.88
CA PHE A 91 -20.46 -1.07 17.24
C PHE A 91 -18.99 -0.66 17.35
N SER A 92 -18.23 -1.20 18.32
CA SER A 92 -16.79 -0.89 18.44
C SER A 92 -15.94 -1.45 17.29
N PHE A 93 -16.44 -2.47 16.56
CA PHE A 93 -15.77 -2.93 15.33
C PHE A 93 -15.78 -1.88 14.23
N ALA A 94 -16.77 -0.97 14.20
CA ALA A 94 -16.77 0.15 13.28
C ALA A 94 -15.59 1.11 13.54
N SER A 95 -15.10 1.18 14.78
CA SER A 95 -13.89 1.97 15.11
C SER A 95 -12.61 1.35 14.56
N VAL A 96 -12.58 0.01 14.37
CA VAL A 96 -11.47 -0.68 13.71
C VAL A 96 -11.49 -0.40 12.21
N ALA A 97 -12.65 -0.49 11.56
CA ALA A 97 -12.81 -0.14 10.16
C ALA A 97 -12.36 1.31 9.89
N TYR A 98 -12.69 2.22 10.80
CA TYR A 98 -12.20 3.59 10.74
C TYR A 98 -10.67 3.69 10.86
N LEU A 99 -10.04 2.97 11.80
CA LEU A 99 -8.58 3.00 11.95
C LEU A 99 -7.90 2.55 10.65
N ILE A 100 -8.41 1.46 10.05
CA ILE A 100 -7.93 0.97 8.75
C ILE A 100 -8.10 2.05 7.67
N GLY A 101 -9.27 2.71 7.63
CA GLY A 101 -9.52 3.81 6.70
C GLY A 101 -8.58 5.00 6.88
N VAL A 102 -8.24 5.39 8.11
CA VAL A 102 -7.28 6.48 8.37
C VAL A 102 -5.86 6.07 7.97
N VAL A 103 -5.45 4.83 8.26
CA VAL A 103 -4.14 4.30 7.84
C VAL A 103 -4.03 4.26 6.32
N TRP A 104 -5.05 3.73 5.64
CA TRP A 104 -5.11 3.76 4.18
C TRP A 104 -5.08 5.19 3.64
N LEU A 105 -5.88 6.10 4.19
CA LEU A 105 -5.86 7.49 3.76
C LEU A 105 -4.49 8.14 3.96
N ALA A 106 -3.79 7.84 5.06
CA ALA A 106 -2.43 8.32 5.31
C ALA A 106 -1.45 7.82 4.24
N VAL A 107 -1.52 6.53 3.87
CA VAL A 107 -0.68 5.97 2.80
C VAL A 107 -1.03 6.59 1.43
N TYR A 108 -2.32 6.75 1.12
CA TYR A 108 -2.75 7.45 -0.10
C TYR A 108 -2.19 8.87 -0.16
N CYS A 109 -2.23 9.62 0.94
CA CYS A 109 -1.68 10.98 0.99
C CYS A 109 -0.16 11.03 0.84
N MET A 110 0.55 9.95 1.13
CA MET A 110 2.01 9.86 0.94
C MET A 110 2.41 9.53 -0.49
N LEU A 111 1.59 8.73 -1.19
CA LEU A 111 1.92 8.18 -2.51
C LEU A 111 1.20 8.89 -3.66
N TYR A 112 0.11 9.58 -3.36
CA TYR A 112 -0.73 10.24 -4.34
C TYR A 112 -0.97 11.70 -3.97
N ARG A 113 -0.97 12.56 -4.99
CA ARG A 113 -1.42 13.95 -4.91
C ARG A 113 -2.93 13.98 -5.10
N LEU A 114 -3.66 14.46 -4.11
CA LEU A 114 -5.09 14.68 -4.22
C LEU A 114 -5.36 15.87 -5.15
N GLY A 115 -6.24 15.70 -6.13
CA GLY A 115 -6.75 16.75 -7.00
C GLY A 115 -8.26 16.86 -6.88
N ILE A 116 -8.75 17.99 -6.38
CA ILE A 116 -10.19 18.28 -6.29
C ILE A 116 -10.52 19.39 -7.28
N PRO A 117 -11.35 19.15 -8.32
CA PRO A 117 -11.85 20.19 -9.20
C PRO A 117 -12.61 21.26 -8.40
N ALA A 118 -12.38 22.54 -8.71
CA ALA A 118 -12.95 23.66 -7.96
C ALA A 118 -14.49 23.62 -7.87
N GLU A 119 -15.16 23.13 -8.93
CA GLU A 119 -16.61 23.01 -9.01
C GLU A 119 -17.20 22.00 -8.00
N MET A 120 -16.46 20.93 -7.71
CA MET A 120 -16.92 19.79 -6.89
C MET A 120 -16.44 19.87 -5.44
N GLN A 121 -15.65 20.88 -5.11
CA GLN A 121 -15.02 21.05 -3.80
C GLN A 121 -16.03 21.17 -2.65
N SER A 122 -17.17 21.83 -2.89
CA SER A 122 -18.24 21.99 -1.90
C SER A 122 -18.97 20.68 -1.60
N ALA A 123 -19.29 19.89 -2.64
CA ALA A 123 -19.95 18.60 -2.51
C ALA A 123 -19.07 17.58 -1.78
N PHE A 124 -17.77 17.57 -2.10
CA PHE A 124 -16.79 16.74 -1.42
C PHE A 124 -16.70 17.07 0.09
N CYS A 125 -16.62 18.36 0.43
CA CYS A 125 -16.60 18.84 1.81
C CYS A 125 -17.80 18.34 2.63
N TRP A 126 -19.00 18.47 2.06
CA TRP A 126 -20.24 18.05 2.70
C TRP A 126 -20.27 16.54 2.96
N ARG A 127 -19.93 15.72 1.95
CA ARG A 127 -19.91 14.25 2.07
C ARG A 127 -18.89 13.80 3.13
N LEU A 128 -17.66 14.33 3.05
CA LEU A 128 -16.61 14.01 4.02
C LEU A 128 -17.03 14.40 5.45
N SER A 129 -17.63 15.58 5.62
CA SER A 129 -18.12 16.05 6.92
C SER A 129 -19.25 15.17 7.47
N ALA A 130 -20.18 14.74 6.62
CA ALA A 130 -21.26 13.83 7.02
C ALA A 130 -20.72 12.46 7.48
N ILE A 131 -19.73 11.91 6.76
CA ILE A 131 -19.05 10.66 7.13
C ILE A 131 -18.31 10.84 8.47
N CYS A 132 -17.54 11.92 8.61
CA CYS A 132 -16.83 12.24 9.85
C CYS A 132 -17.77 12.37 11.04
N LEU A 133 -18.91 13.03 10.86
CA LEU A 133 -19.93 13.19 11.90
C LEU A 133 -20.53 11.84 12.32
N GLY A 134 -20.84 10.98 11.35
CA GLY A 134 -21.35 9.63 11.59
C GLY A 134 -20.38 8.79 12.42
N PHE A 135 -19.10 8.74 12.02
CA PHE A 135 -18.07 8.02 12.77
C PHE A 135 -17.83 8.63 14.15
N THR A 136 -17.84 9.96 14.27
CA THR A 136 -17.74 10.66 15.56
C THR A 136 -18.85 10.23 16.52
N ALA A 137 -20.10 10.20 16.06
CA ALA A 137 -21.24 9.78 16.87
C ALA A 137 -21.10 8.32 17.36
N VAL A 138 -20.67 7.41 16.48
CA VAL A 138 -20.42 6.00 16.83
C VAL A 138 -19.30 5.88 17.86
N MET A 139 -18.20 6.62 17.71
CA MET A 139 -17.08 6.61 18.65
C MET A 139 -17.42 7.18 20.01
N ILE A 140 -18.22 8.25 20.06
CA ILE A 140 -18.71 8.81 21.33
C ILE A 140 -19.64 7.81 22.02
N PHE A 141 -20.51 7.12 21.27
CA PHE A 141 -21.39 6.09 21.81
C PHE A 141 -20.61 4.89 22.38
N THR A 142 -19.52 4.49 21.72
CA THR A 142 -18.68 3.35 22.08
C THR A 142 -17.48 3.70 22.97
N ARG A 143 -17.32 4.96 23.40
CA ARG A 143 -16.17 5.50 24.15
C ARG A 143 -15.71 4.73 25.40
N ARG A 144 -16.59 3.92 25.98
CA ARG A 144 -16.29 3.09 27.16
C ARG A 144 -15.62 1.76 26.83
N GLN A 145 -15.68 1.32 25.57
CA GLN A 145 -15.07 0.07 25.11
C GLN A 145 -13.56 0.22 24.97
N LEU A 146 -12.80 -0.81 25.36
CA LEU A 146 -11.34 -0.80 25.27
C LEU A 146 -10.86 -0.66 23.81
N LEU A 147 -11.55 -1.33 22.88
CA LEU A 147 -11.21 -1.35 21.45
C LEU A 147 -11.27 0.06 20.85
N THR A 148 -12.40 0.76 21.01
CA THR A 148 -12.56 2.15 20.52
C THR A 148 -11.52 3.09 21.13
N ARG A 149 -11.20 2.93 22.42
CA ARG A 149 -10.15 3.75 23.08
C ARG A 149 -8.79 3.56 22.43
N PHE A 150 -8.43 2.30 22.15
CA PHE A 150 -7.17 1.98 21.49
C PHE A 150 -7.16 2.49 20.04
N CYS A 151 -8.21 2.26 19.25
CA CYS A 151 -8.29 2.72 17.87
C CYS A 151 -8.14 4.24 17.73
N ILE A 152 -8.80 5.03 18.59
CA ILE A 152 -8.68 6.49 18.55
C ILE A 152 -7.25 6.94 18.85
N LEU A 153 -6.61 6.35 19.86
CA LEU A 153 -5.23 6.70 20.22
C LEU A 153 -4.24 6.26 19.13
N ALA A 154 -4.43 5.05 18.59
CA ALA A 154 -3.61 4.51 17.52
C ALA A 154 -3.77 5.28 16.19
N ALA A 155 -4.92 5.91 15.93
CA ALA A 155 -5.14 6.71 14.72
C ALA A 155 -4.39 8.06 14.74
N MET A 156 -4.05 8.59 15.91
CA MET A 156 -3.46 9.94 16.03
C MET A 156 -2.15 10.09 15.22
N PRO A 157 -1.14 9.20 15.31
CA PRO A 157 0.06 9.34 14.49
C PRO A 157 -0.19 9.41 12.98
N PHE A 158 -1.22 8.73 12.48
CA PHE A 158 -1.54 8.66 11.05
C PHE A 158 -2.21 9.93 10.51
N TYR A 159 -2.75 10.79 11.37
CA TYR A 159 -3.22 12.12 10.95
C TYR A 159 -2.08 13.06 10.55
N PHE A 160 -0.87 12.82 11.07
CA PHE A 160 0.29 13.65 10.77
C PHE A 160 0.63 13.69 9.27
N PRO A 161 0.90 12.55 8.59
CA PRO A 161 1.17 12.57 7.15
C PRO A 161 -0.01 13.13 6.34
N ILE A 162 -1.26 12.85 6.73
CA ILE A 162 -2.45 13.39 6.05
C ILE A 162 -2.41 14.92 6.00
N PHE A 163 -2.12 15.57 7.14
CA PHE A 163 -2.07 17.03 7.22
C PHE A 163 -0.82 17.63 6.57
N LEU A 164 0.30 16.91 6.61
CA LEU A 164 1.57 17.37 6.09
C LEU A 164 1.61 17.40 4.56
N PHE A 165 1.04 16.38 3.89
CA PHE A 165 1.04 16.29 2.42
C PHE A 165 -0.13 17.02 1.75
N ASN A 166 -1.22 17.33 2.46
CA ASN A 166 -2.43 17.96 1.88
C ASN A 166 -2.65 19.41 2.33
N THR A 167 -1.57 20.20 2.48
CA THR A 167 -1.67 21.60 2.91
C THR A 167 -2.47 22.47 1.94
N GLU A 168 -2.49 22.12 0.65
CA GLU A 168 -3.24 22.82 -0.40
C GLU A 168 -4.76 22.68 -0.22
N TYR A 169 -5.23 21.48 0.16
CA TYR A 169 -6.65 21.15 0.23
C TYR A 169 -7.20 21.22 1.66
N LYS A 170 -7.42 22.45 2.13
CA LYS A 170 -8.04 22.75 3.44
C LYS A 170 -9.37 22.01 3.67
N VAL A 171 -10.08 21.68 2.60
CA VAL A 171 -11.37 21.01 2.62
C VAL A 171 -11.30 19.56 3.13
N LEU A 172 -10.18 18.87 2.90
CA LEU A 172 -9.92 17.55 3.50
C LEU A 172 -9.50 17.69 4.97
N MET A 173 -8.61 18.66 5.24
CA MET A 173 -7.97 18.81 6.55
C MET A 173 -8.95 19.24 7.66
N ILE A 174 -9.83 20.20 7.39
CA ILE A 174 -10.68 20.79 8.43
C ILE A 174 -11.64 19.75 9.06
N PRO A 175 -12.43 18.97 8.29
CA PRO A 175 -13.34 17.99 8.87
C PRO A 175 -12.61 16.88 9.65
N LEU A 176 -11.49 16.39 9.11
CA LEU A 176 -10.68 15.35 9.75
C LEU A 176 -10.01 15.85 11.03
N GLY A 177 -9.46 17.07 11.02
CA GLY A 177 -8.83 17.70 12.18
C GLY A 177 -9.81 17.94 13.33
N ILE A 178 -10.98 18.51 13.02
CA ILE A 178 -12.04 18.72 14.02
C ILE A 178 -12.47 17.38 14.63
N MET A 179 -12.68 16.37 13.79
CA MET A 179 -13.09 15.04 14.23
C MET A 179 -12.02 14.35 15.08
N ALA A 180 -10.74 14.43 14.70
CA ALA A 180 -9.63 13.88 15.48
C ALA A 180 -9.55 14.52 16.88
N VAL A 181 -9.69 15.85 16.96
CA VAL A 181 -9.69 16.58 18.24
C VAL A 181 -10.88 16.18 19.11
N ILE A 182 -12.10 16.18 18.56
CA ILE A 182 -13.31 15.84 19.31
C ILE A 182 -13.24 14.40 19.83
N THR A 183 -12.86 13.45 18.97
CA THR A 183 -12.80 12.03 19.33
C THR A 183 -11.70 11.75 20.35
N PHE A 184 -10.55 12.43 20.26
CA PHE A 184 -9.47 12.33 21.24
C PHE A 184 -9.91 12.78 22.64
N PHE A 185 -10.54 13.96 22.76
CA PHE A 185 -11.01 14.46 24.06
C PHE A 185 -12.19 13.67 24.61
N ALA A 186 -13.12 13.27 23.74
CA ALA A 186 -14.29 12.48 24.11
C ALA A 186 -13.96 11.01 24.44
N ASN A 187 -12.73 10.57 24.18
CA ASN A 187 -12.24 9.23 24.47
C ASN A 187 -12.45 8.89 25.97
N GLY A 188 -12.87 7.66 26.28
CA GLY A 188 -13.11 7.24 27.67
C GLY A 188 -11.86 6.83 28.45
N ALA A 189 -10.66 7.13 27.94
CA ALA A 189 -9.39 6.86 28.64
C ALA A 189 -9.26 7.68 29.94
N LYS A 190 -8.39 7.26 30.85
CA LYS A 190 -8.07 8.03 32.06
C LYS A 190 -7.44 9.36 31.66
N GLU A 191 -7.76 10.43 32.39
CA GLU A 191 -7.25 11.77 32.10
C GLU A 191 -5.71 11.81 32.00
N GLY A 192 -5.01 11.18 32.93
CA GLY A 192 -3.53 11.09 32.86
C GLY A 192 -3.00 10.47 31.58
N THR A 193 -3.65 9.43 31.03
CA THR A 193 -3.23 8.82 29.76
C THR A 193 -3.44 9.76 28.57
N LYS A 194 -4.55 10.51 28.55
CA LYS A 194 -4.82 11.49 27.50
C LYS A 194 -3.83 12.64 27.55
N THR A 195 -3.51 13.15 28.74
CA THR A 195 -2.53 14.24 28.88
C THR A 195 -1.16 13.80 28.38
N ILE A 196 -0.68 12.63 28.81
CA ILE A 196 0.65 12.14 28.38
C ILE A 196 0.68 11.90 26.87
N LEU A 197 -0.26 11.14 26.31
CA LEU A 197 -0.28 10.87 24.87
C LEU A 197 -0.53 12.13 24.04
N GLY A 198 -1.37 13.04 24.53
CA GLY A 198 -1.60 14.33 23.89
C GLY A 198 -0.32 15.17 23.80
N THR A 199 0.47 15.23 24.87
CA THR A 199 1.78 15.92 24.83
C THR A 199 2.75 15.25 23.86
N VAL A 200 2.80 13.92 23.81
CA VAL A 200 3.65 13.18 22.88
C VAL A 200 3.24 13.42 21.42
N TYR A 201 1.95 13.34 21.11
CA TYR A 201 1.46 13.59 19.75
C TYR A 201 1.67 15.04 19.32
N LEU A 202 1.43 16.00 20.21
CA LEU A 202 1.67 17.41 19.91
C LEU A 202 3.16 17.68 19.63
N MET A 203 4.06 17.13 20.45
CA MET A 203 5.50 17.26 20.24
C MET A 203 5.93 16.59 18.94
N PHE A 204 5.41 15.40 18.63
CA PHE A 204 5.66 14.71 17.36
C PHE A 204 5.20 15.54 16.15
N TYR A 205 4.02 16.16 16.22
CA TYR A 205 3.49 16.99 15.12
C TYR A 205 4.30 18.27 14.95
N VAL A 206 4.61 18.97 16.03
CA VAL A 206 5.36 20.23 15.96
C VAL A 206 6.79 19.98 15.47
N LEU A 207 7.49 18.99 16.04
CA LEU A 207 8.86 18.66 15.63
C LEU A 207 8.90 18.09 14.20
N GLY A 208 7.95 17.22 13.87
CA GLY A 208 7.84 16.63 12.54
C GLY A 208 7.53 17.68 11.47
N ALA A 209 6.57 18.56 11.71
CA ALA A 209 6.25 19.66 10.81
C ALA A 209 7.43 20.62 10.67
N PHE A 210 8.11 20.96 11.77
CA PHE A 210 9.32 21.77 11.71
C PHE A 210 10.40 21.12 10.87
N CYS A 211 10.73 19.84 11.11
CA CYS A 211 11.73 19.12 10.33
C CYS A 211 11.36 19.09 8.85
N TYR A 212 10.12 18.72 8.52
CA TYR A 212 9.65 18.66 7.15
C TYR A 212 9.71 20.00 6.44
N LEU A 213 9.16 21.06 7.05
CA LEU A 213 9.16 22.39 6.46
C LEU A 213 10.59 22.91 6.27
N ASN A 214 11.49 22.68 7.22
CA ASN A 214 12.90 23.07 7.05
C ASN A 214 13.59 22.28 5.93
N VAL A 215 13.32 20.97 5.81
CA VAL A 215 13.89 20.15 4.72
C VAL A 215 13.34 20.62 3.37
N VAL A 216 12.03 20.82 3.26
CA VAL A 216 11.39 21.33 2.04
C VAL A 216 11.94 22.72 1.70
N ASP A 217 12.00 23.65 2.65
CA ASP A 217 12.50 25.01 2.40
C ASP A 217 14.01 25.03 2.08
N LEU A 218 14.81 24.14 2.68
CA LEU A 218 16.24 24.03 2.39
C LEU A 218 16.51 23.40 1.02
N LEU A 219 15.64 22.49 0.58
CA LEU A 219 15.75 21.85 -0.73
C LEU A 219 15.04 22.64 -1.84
N LYS A 220 14.14 23.56 -1.48
CA LYS A 220 13.43 24.40 -2.44
C LYS A 220 14.40 25.44 -3.01
N THR A 221 14.59 25.41 -4.32
CA THR A 221 15.35 26.43 -5.03
C THR A 221 14.66 27.78 -4.90
N SER A 222 15.41 28.88 -4.95
CA SER A 222 14.88 30.26 -4.88
C SER A 222 14.06 30.67 -6.12
N SER A 223 13.70 29.71 -6.96
CA SER A 223 12.99 29.92 -8.21
C SER A 223 11.48 29.87 -7.99
N VAL A 224 10.77 30.81 -8.60
CA VAL A 224 9.30 30.80 -8.62
C VAL A 224 8.88 29.98 -9.82
N GLU A 225 8.26 28.83 -9.56
CA GLU A 225 7.67 27.98 -10.59
C GLU A 225 6.20 28.39 -10.79
N THR A 226 5.84 28.70 -12.02
CA THR A 226 4.47 29.01 -12.45
C THR A 226 4.05 28.03 -13.53
N ILE A 227 2.94 27.34 -13.29
CA ILE A 227 2.33 26.46 -14.29
C ILE A 227 1.55 27.35 -15.25
N THR A 228 1.99 27.43 -16.51
CA THR A 228 1.37 28.27 -17.53
C THR A 228 0.28 27.52 -18.29
N GLU A 229 0.53 26.24 -18.58
CA GLU A 229 -0.38 25.39 -19.34
C GLU A 229 -0.41 23.96 -18.79
N THR A 230 -1.60 23.36 -18.80
CA THR A 230 -1.82 21.96 -18.43
C THR A 230 -2.70 21.32 -19.49
N GLY A 231 -2.35 20.10 -19.91
CA GLY A 231 -3.19 19.34 -20.83
C GLY A 231 -2.99 17.85 -20.72
N GLU A 232 -3.86 17.11 -21.41
CA GLU A 232 -3.82 15.65 -21.50
C GLU A 232 -3.54 15.26 -22.96
N SER A 233 -2.91 14.11 -23.15
CA SER A 233 -2.65 13.56 -24.48
C SER A 233 -3.97 13.14 -25.16
N PRO A 234 -4.00 13.01 -26.50
CA PRO A 234 -5.21 12.60 -27.23
C PRO A 234 -5.81 11.28 -26.74
N SER A 235 -4.98 10.32 -26.36
CA SER A 235 -5.43 9.06 -25.76
C SER A 235 -5.84 9.17 -24.29
N GLY A 236 -5.53 10.28 -23.62
CA GLY A 236 -5.69 10.47 -22.18
C GLY A 236 -4.68 9.70 -21.32
N SER A 237 -3.70 9.04 -21.94
CA SER A 237 -2.71 8.21 -21.25
C SER A 237 -1.64 9.01 -20.51
N TYR A 238 -1.36 10.24 -20.97
CA TYR A 238 -0.35 11.12 -20.38
C TYR A 238 -0.93 12.50 -20.08
N ARG A 239 -0.41 13.14 -19.04
CA ARG A 239 -0.62 14.57 -18.77
C ARG A 239 0.70 15.32 -18.91
N TYR A 240 0.62 16.55 -19.36
CA TYR A 240 1.77 17.44 -19.42
C TYR A 240 1.49 18.76 -18.71
N GLU A 241 2.53 19.31 -18.10
CA GLU A 241 2.53 20.61 -17.47
C GLU A 241 3.68 21.43 -18.04
N VAL A 242 3.38 22.63 -18.54
CA VAL A 242 4.38 23.61 -18.97
C VAL A 242 4.67 24.51 -17.78
N VAL A 243 5.89 24.41 -17.27
CA VAL A 243 6.33 25.11 -16.07
C VAL A 243 7.36 26.17 -16.45
N GLU A 244 7.00 27.43 -16.21
CA GLU A 244 7.92 28.55 -16.27
C GLU A 244 8.59 28.73 -14.92
N VAL A 245 9.91 28.81 -14.92
CA VAL A 245 10.72 28.97 -13.73
C VAL A 245 11.40 30.32 -13.82
N GLN A 246 11.03 31.25 -12.95
CA GLN A 246 11.73 32.52 -12.81
C GLN A 246 12.92 32.34 -11.86
N ASP A 247 14.12 32.53 -12.40
CA ASP A 247 15.39 32.53 -11.66
C ASP A 247 16.17 33.81 -11.99
N THR A 248 17.15 34.13 -11.15
CA THR A 248 18.12 35.23 -11.27
C THR A 248 18.86 35.30 -12.61
N ALA A 249 18.87 34.20 -13.38
CA ALA A 249 19.51 34.08 -14.70
C ALA A 249 18.50 34.01 -15.86
N ASN A 250 17.55 34.96 -15.93
CA ASN A 250 16.52 35.10 -16.99
C ASN A 250 15.53 33.93 -17.14
N GLY A 251 15.43 33.07 -16.11
CA GLY A 251 14.48 31.96 -16.03
C GLY A 251 14.66 30.87 -17.09
N ASN A 252 13.82 29.83 -16.99
CA ASN A 252 13.70 28.78 -17.99
C ASN A 252 12.24 28.35 -18.12
N THR A 253 11.93 27.64 -19.18
CA THR A 253 10.66 26.93 -19.30
C THR A 253 10.96 25.48 -19.58
N TYR A 254 10.26 24.58 -18.88
CA TYR A 254 10.37 23.16 -19.10
C TYR A 254 9.00 22.52 -19.19
N VAL A 255 8.96 21.40 -19.92
CA VAL A 255 7.75 20.58 -20.04
C VAL A 255 7.95 19.33 -19.18
N SER A 256 7.06 19.14 -18.21
CA SER A 256 6.95 17.92 -17.41
C SER A 256 5.90 17.01 -18.01
N LEU A 257 6.16 15.71 -18.03
CA LEU A 257 5.22 14.69 -18.48
C LEU A 257 5.06 13.61 -17.41
N GLU A 258 3.81 13.22 -17.16
CA GLU A 258 3.45 12.17 -16.19
C GLU A 258 2.42 11.20 -16.83
N PRO A 259 2.52 9.89 -16.57
CA PRO A 259 1.53 8.92 -17.02
C PRO A 259 0.28 8.94 -16.12
N ASN A 260 -0.89 8.78 -16.72
CA ASN A 260 -2.17 8.68 -16.02
C ASN A 260 -2.54 7.22 -15.64
N THR A 261 -1.70 6.24 -16.01
CA THR A 261 -1.99 4.80 -15.86
C THR A 261 -2.27 4.37 -14.42
N TYR A 262 -1.60 4.99 -13.45
CA TYR A 262 -1.71 4.63 -12.04
C TYR A 262 -2.61 5.58 -11.24
N ASP A 263 -3.23 6.56 -11.90
CA ASP A 263 -4.10 7.51 -11.24
C ASP A 263 -5.44 6.86 -10.85
N ILE A 264 -5.98 7.29 -9.72
CA ILE A 264 -7.27 6.80 -9.24
C ILE A 264 -8.31 7.90 -9.40
N GLN A 265 -9.26 7.68 -10.28
CA GLN A 265 -10.36 8.62 -10.52
C GLN A 265 -11.62 8.21 -9.77
N TYR A 266 -12.09 9.08 -8.89
CA TYR A 266 -13.41 9.00 -8.26
C TYR A 266 -14.32 10.12 -8.79
N GLU A 267 -15.62 10.01 -8.52
CA GLU A 267 -16.65 10.98 -8.95
C GLU A 267 -16.36 12.43 -8.50
N HIS A 268 -15.67 12.61 -7.36
CA HIS A 268 -15.46 13.92 -6.73
C HIS A 268 -14.00 14.24 -6.38
N CYS A 269 -13.08 13.32 -6.65
CA CYS A 269 -11.66 13.53 -6.46
C CYS A 269 -10.86 12.68 -7.44
N LYS A 270 -9.73 13.22 -7.88
CA LYS A 270 -8.71 12.47 -8.60
C LYS A 270 -7.50 12.32 -7.69
N TRP A 271 -6.85 11.17 -7.69
CA TRP A 271 -5.59 10.94 -6.99
C TRP A 271 -4.52 10.68 -8.04
N TYR A 272 -3.59 11.62 -8.15
CA TYR A 272 -2.49 11.57 -9.10
C TYR A 272 -1.30 10.86 -8.47
N ALA A 273 -0.76 9.82 -9.11
CA ALA A 273 0.39 9.11 -8.55
C ALA A 273 1.64 10.00 -8.51
N MET A 274 2.32 10.05 -7.35
CA MET A 274 3.55 10.85 -7.19
C MET A 274 4.80 10.09 -7.63
N GLY A 275 5.83 10.82 -8.06
CA GLY A 275 7.16 10.28 -8.36
C GLY A 275 7.37 9.82 -9.80
N TYR A 276 6.42 10.10 -10.69
CA TYR A 276 6.50 9.78 -12.11
C TYR A 276 6.77 11.00 -13.00
N ASP A 277 7.14 12.14 -12.40
CA ASP A 277 7.39 13.38 -13.12
C ASP A 277 8.71 13.30 -13.89
N LYS A 278 8.64 13.45 -15.22
CA LYS A 278 9.81 13.47 -16.09
C LYS A 278 9.89 14.77 -16.87
N ARG A 279 11.00 15.50 -16.67
CA ARG A 279 11.33 16.70 -17.46
C ARG A 279 11.83 16.26 -18.83
N ILE A 280 10.99 16.43 -19.85
CA ILE A 280 11.26 15.96 -21.23
C ILE A 280 11.89 17.04 -22.12
N TYR A 281 11.63 18.32 -21.80
CA TYR A 281 12.14 19.44 -22.57
C TYR A 281 12.50 20.60 -21.63
N LEU A 282 13.58 21.32 -21.96
CA LEU A 282 14.04 22.49 -21.22
C LEU A 282 14.70 23.48 -22.18
N GLU A 283 14.25 24.73 -22.14
CA GLU A 283 14.82 25.81 -22.93
C GLU A 283 15.13 27.03 -22.06
N ARG A 284 16.18 27.75 -22.47
CA ARG A 284 16.65 28.99 -21.85
C ARG A 284 16.96 30.00 -22.95
N PRO A 285 16.58 31.29 -22.83
CA PRO A 285 15.85 31.95 -21.73
C PRO A 285 14.33 31.66 -21.73
N LEU A 286 13.53 32.35 -20.90
CA LEU A 286 12.06 32.31 -20.97
C LEU A 286 11.56 32.66 -22.38
N THR A 287 10.86 31.71 -23.00
CA THR A 287 10.29 31.84 -24.35
C THR A 287 8.82 31.43 -24.30
N THR A 288 8.01 31.92 -25.24
CA THR A 288 6.64 31.43 -25.43
C THR A 288 6.67 30.01 -25.99
N PHE A 289 5.82 29.14 -25.47
CA PHE A 289 5.77 27.73 -25.85
C PHE A 289 4.50 27.43 -26.64
N GLU A 290 4.66 26.74 -27.77
CA GLU A 290 3.57 26.11 -28.48
C GLU A 290 3.73 24.59 -28.36
N THR A 291 2.79 23.97 -27.66
CA THR A 291 2.69 22.52 -27.52
C THR A 291 1.64 21.96 -28.46
N GLU A 292 2.02 20.96 -29.25
CA GLU A 292 1.12 20.26 -30.15
C GLU A 292 1.19 18.75 -29.91
N TRP A 293 0.02 18.15 -29.71
CA TRP A 293 -0.13 16.71 -29.69
C TRP A 293 -0.57 16.20 -31.04
N THR A 294 0.16 15.23 -31.57
CA THR A 294 -0.21 14.51 -32.78
C THR A 294 -0.33 13.02 -32.47
N THR A 295 -1.22 12.35 -33.21
CA THR A 295 -1.34 10.89 -33.18
C THR A 295 -0.65 10.34 -34.41
N GLU A 296 0.38 9.52 -34.19
CA GLU A 296 1.15 8.88 -35.26
C GLU A 296 1.02 7.36 -35.15
N THR A 297 1.00 6.67 -36.28
CA THR A 297 0.92 5.20 -36.27
C THR A 297 2.27 4.58 -35.95
N ARG A 298 2.26 3.40 -35.34
CA ARG A 298 3.46 2.62 -34.99
C ARG A 298 4.43 2.46 -36.18
N GLY A 299 3.89 2.16 -37.35
CA GLY A 299 4.66 2.00 -38.58
C GLY A 299 5.26 3.30 -39.10
N GLN A 300 4.60 4.45 -38.91
CA GLN A 300 5.16 5.76 -39.26
C GLN A 300 6.32 6.11 -38.33
N ILE A 301 6.13 5.96 -37.01
CA ILE A 301 7.17 6.25 -36.00
C ILE A 301 8.41 5.38 -36.25
N THR A 302 8.23 4.09 -36.49
CA THR A 302 9.34 3.17 -36.76
C THR A 302 10.15 3.61 -37.99
N LYS A 303 9.46 4.00 -39.08
CA LYS A 303 10.11 4.52 -40.29
C LYS A 303 10.85 5.82 -40.02
N ASP A 304 10.27 6.71 -39.22
CA ASP A 304 10.90 7.99 -38.88
C ASP A 304 12.13 7.82 -38.01
N LEU A 305 12.09 6.93 -37.00
CA LEU A 305 13.23 6.61 -36.15
C LEU A 305 14.38 6.00 -36.97
N LEU A 306 14.09 5.03 -37.83
CA LEU A 306 15.10 4.40 -38.70
C LEU A 306 15.64 5.35 -39.77
N ARG A 307 14.85 6.33 -40.22
CA ARG A 307 15.30 7.38 -41.14
C ARG A 307 16.30 8.32 -40.48
N VAL A 308 16.08 8.67 -39.21
CA VAL A 308 16.99 9.55 -38.44
C VAL A 308 18.24 8.79 -38.00
N ASN A 309 18.07 7.56 -37.48
CA ASN A 309 19.16 6.70 -37.05
C ASN A 309 18.86 5.22 -37.38
N PRO A 310 19.47 4.66 -38.44
CA PRO A 310 19.29 3.26 -38.83
C PRO A 310 19.77 2.24 -37.77
N ASP A 311 20.72 2.63 -36.93
CA ASP A 311 21.31 1.79 -35.88
C ASP A 311 20.63 1.97 -34.51
N THR A 312 19.39 2.50 -34.49
CA THR A 312 18.60 2.61 -33.25
C THR A 312 18.45 1.23 -32.60
N ALA A 313 18.93 1.11 -31.37
CA ALA A 313 18.87 -0.11 -30.58
C ALA A 313 18.27 0.20 -29.21
N PHE A 314 17.60 -0.79 -28.63
CA PHE A 314 16.96 -0.69 -27.33
C PHE A 314 17.36 -1.88 -26.46
N THR A 315 17.50 -1.63 -25.17
CA THR A 315 17.78 -2.68 -24.18
C THR A 315 16.46 -3.28 -23.71
N LEU A 316 16.20 -4.52 -24.08
CA LEU A 316 15.04 -5.28 -23.62
C LEU A 316 15.23 -5.72 -22.17
N THR A 317 14.16 -5.60 -21.38
CA THR A 317 14.09 -6.13 -20.01
C THR A 317 13.83 -7.64 -20.00
N GLN A 318 14.02 -8.26 -18.85
CA GLN A 318 13.80 -9.70 -18.66
C GLN A 318 12.40 -10.15 -19.11
N SER A 319 11.35 -9.39 -18.75
CA SER A 319 9.95 -9.67 -19.12
C SER A 319 9.72 -9.51 -20.63
N GLN A 320 10.30 -8.47 -21.23
CA GLN A 320 10.20 -8.24 -22.67
C GLN A 320 10.89 -9.36 -23.48
N MET A 321 12.02 -9.87 -23.00
CA MET A 321 12.70 -11.03 -23.61
C MET A 321 11.87 -12.32 -23.54
N GLU A 322 11.14 -12.54 -22.45
CA GLU A 322 10.20 -13.67 -22.33
C GLU A 322 9.06 -13.55 -23.34
N ILE A 323 8.47 -12.36 -23.47
CA ILE A 323 7.37 -12.09 -24.41
C ILE A 323 7.77 -12.38 -25.86
N LEU A 324 8.99 -12.00 -26.25
CA LEU A 324 9.51 -12.20 -27.60
C LEU A 324 10.11 -13.59 -27.84
N GLY A 325 10.18 -14.45 -26.82
CA GLY A 325 10.82 -15.77 -26.92
C GLY A 325 12.35 -15.70 -27.11
N LEU A 326 12.98 -14.56 -26.81
CA LEU A 326 14.43 -14.35 -26.99
C LEU A 326 15.28 -14.88 -25.82
N HIS A 327 14.65 -15.45 -24.80
CA HIS A 327 15.31 -15.92 -23.59
C HIS A 327 15.98 -17.30 -23.73
N GLU A 328 15.50 -18.16 -24.65
CA GLU A 328 15.93 -19.56 -24.76
C GLU A 328 17.42 -19.71 -25.08
N ASP A 329 17.94 -18.87 -25.98
CA ASP A 329 19.35 -18.89 -26.41
C ASP A 329 20.19 -17.77 -25.74
N TYR A 330 19.62 -17.07 -24.76
CA TYR A 330 20.30 -15.93 -24.16
C TYR A 330 21.39 -16.36 -23.18
N THR A 331 22.60 -15.90 -23.48
CA THR A 331 23.78 -16.08 -22.62
C THR A 331 24.47 -14.73 -22.42
N LYS A 332 24.88 -14.45 -21.19
CA LYS A 332 25.66 -13.25 -20.86
C LYS A 332 26.97 -13.62 -20.20
N SER A 333 28.04 -12.99 -20.67
CA SER A 333 29.38 -13.21 -20.16
C SER A 333 29.67 -12.31 -18.97
N TYR A 334 30.01 -12.90 -17.82
CA TYR A 334 30.41 -12.18 -16.60
C TYR A 334 31.86 -12.50 -16.26
N LYS A 335 32.61 -11.49 -15.80
CA LYS A 335 33.91 -11.76 -15.16
C LYS A 335 33.69 -12.54 -13.86
N ALA A 336 34.46 -13.59 -13.63
CA ALA A 336 34.36 -14.41 -12.41
C ALA A 336 34.48 -13.57 -11.12
N SER A 337 35.28 -12.50 -11.16
CA SER A 337 35.44 -11.56 -10.04
C SER A 337 34.23 -10.64 -9.79
N ALA A 338 33.38 -10.38 -10.77
CA ALA A 338 32.20 -9.51 -10.63
C ALA A 338 31.02 -10.20 -9.93
N LEU A 339 30.97 -11.54 -9.95
CA LEU A 339 29.96 -12.31 -9.24
C LEU A 339 30.27 -12.35 -7.73
N SER A 340 29.23 -12.41 -6.88
CA SER A 340 29.40 -12.60 -5.45
C SER A 340 29.90 -14.02 -5.11
N LYS A 341 30.45 -14.22 -3.90
CA LYS A 341 30.87 -15.56 -3.43
C LYS A 341 29.72 -16.58 -3.45
N ALA A 342 28.51 -16.14 -3.09
CA ALA A 342 27.32 -16.97 -3.12
C ALA A 342 26.94 -17.36 -4.56
N GLN A 343 26.95 -16.40 -5.49
CA GLN A 343 26.65 -16.63 -6.90
C GLN A 343 27.67 -17.56 -7.56
N ARG A 344 28.97 -17.35 -7.30
CA ARG A 344 30.02 -18.25 -7.78
C ARG A 344 29.82 -19.68 -7.28
N LYS A 345 29.52 -19.85 -5.99
CA LYS A 345 29.28 -21.18 -5.40
C LYS A 345 28.06 -21.88 -6.00
N ALA A 346 26.98 -21.13 -6.27
CA ALA A 346 25.79 -21.66 -6.93
C ALA A 346 26.08 -22.16 -8.36
N LEU A 347 26.99 -21.48 -9.08
CA LEU A 347 27.50 -21.92 -10.38
C LEU A 347 28.55 -23.06 -10.30
N GLY A 348 28.91 -23.54 -9.11
CA GLY A 348 29.97 -24.54 -8.94
C GLY A 348 31.38 -23.99 -9.16
N ILE A 349 31.58 -22.67 -9.01
CA ILE A 349 32.81 -21.96 -9.32
C ILE A 349 33.38 -21.27 -8.07
N CYS A 350 34.70 -21.10 -8.01
CA CYS A 350 35.37 -20.25 -7.03
C CYS A 350 36.55 -19.49 -7.64
N ILE A 351 36.92 -18.37 -7.02
CA ILE A 351 38.20 -17.69 -7.28
C ILE A 351 39.15 -17.91 -6.10
N ALA A 352 40.46 -17.68 -6.31
CA ALA A 352 41.48 -17.88 -5.27
C ALA A 352 41.19 -17.12 -3.95
N LYS A 353 40.49 -15.98 -4.03
CA LYS A 353 40.08 -15.19 -2.85
C LYS A 353 38.97 -15.86 -2.01
N ASP A 354 38.21 -16.79 -2.59
CA ASP A 354 37.11 -17.45 -1.90
C ASP A 354 37.56 -18.61 -1.01
N LEU A 355 38.77 -19.14 -1.24
CA LEU A 355 39.37 -20.29 -0.55
C LEU A 355 40.01 -19.85 0.77
N GLY A 356 39.73 -20.59 1.85
CA GLY A 356 40.42 -20.44 3.13
C GLY A 356 41.83 -21.04 3.13
N GLU A 357 42.60 -20.79 4.18
CA GLU A 357 43.92 -21.40 4.36
C GLU A 357 43.81 -22.93 4.40
N GLY A 358 44.41 -23.60 3.41
CA GLY A 358 44.40 -25.06 3.27
C GLY A 358 43.20 -25.64 2.50
N GLU A 359 42.26 -24.82 2.04
CA GLU A 359 41.16 -25.27 1.17
C GLU A 359 41.60 -25.26 -0.31
N THR A 360 41.32 -26.35 -1.02
CA THR A 360 41.48 -26.41 -2.48
C THR A 360 40.11 -26.40 -3.15
N ALA A 361 40.02 -25.88 -4.38
CA ALA A 361 38.78 -25.87 -5.15
C ALA A 361 38.19 -27.29 -5.30
N GLU A 362 39.06 -28.28 -5.50
CA GLU A 362 38.71 -29.71 -5.55
C GLU A 362 38.07 -30.21 -4.24
N SER A 363 38.57 -29.76 -3.08
CA SER A 363 38.01 -30.16 -1.77
C SER A 363 36.58 -29.66 -1.53
N LEU A 364 36.16 -28.62 -2.26
CA LEU A 364 34.83 -28.04 -2.20
C LEU A 364 33.93 -28.48 -3.37
N GLY A 365 34.47 -29.28 -4.30
CA GLY A 365 33.77 -29.66 -5.54
C GLY A 365 33.53 -28.49 -6.50
N LEU A 366 34.37 -27.44 -6.43
CA LEU A 366 34.24 -26.22 -7.22
C LEU A 366 35.37 -26.12 -8.25
N THR A 367 35.08 -25.45 -9.37
CA THR A 367 36.09 -25.18 -10.41
C THR A 367 36.78 -23.85 -10.11
N LEU A 368 38.13 -23.84 -10.14
CA LEU A 368 38.92 -22.62 -9.89
C LEU A 368 39.04 -21.77 -11.16
N TYR A 369 38.57 -20.53 -11.10
CA TYR A 369 38.72 -19.54 -12.16
C TYR A 369 39.68 -18.43 -11.71
N LYS A 370 40.42 -17.85 -12.66
CA LYS A 370 41.19 -16.62 -12.41
C LYS A 370 40.26 -15.42 -12.42
N ASN A 371 40.68 -14.34 -11.77
CA ASN A 371 39.87 -13.12 -11.62
C ASN A 371 39.45 -12.47 -12.95
N ALA A 372 40.26 -12.65 -14.00
CA ALA A 372 40.01 -12.09 -15.33
C ALA A 372 39.19 -13.01 -16.24
N ASP A 373 38.98 -14.27 -15.84
CA ASP A 373 38.27 -15.24 -16.67
C ASP A 373 36.79 -14.88 -16.74
N THR A 374 36.21 -15.10 -17.90
CA THR A 374 34.80 -14.86 -18.19
C THR A 374 34.00 -16.16 -18.13
N ILE A 375 32.82 -16.09 -17.54
CA ILE A 375 31.88 -17.20 -17.40
C ILE A 375 30.64 -16.82 -18.18
N GLU A 376 30.20 -17.69 -19.08
CA GLU A 376 28.90 -17.56 -19.74
C GLU A 376 27.83 -18.11 -18.80
N VAL A 377 26.84 -17.28 -18.51
CA VAL A 377 25.71 -17.62 -17.66
C VAL A 377 24.47 -17.62 -18.53
N THR A 378 23.70 -18.71 -18.50
CA THR A 378 22.44 -18.83 -19.23
C THR A 378 21.33 -18.03 -18.55
N TYR A 379 20.27 -17.73 -19.28
CA TYR A 379 19.11 -17.04 -18.74
C TYR A 379 18.53 -17.68 -17.46
N GLU A 380 18.34 -19.01 -17.45
CA GLU A 380 17.84 -19.74 -16.28
C GLU A 380 18.77 -19.58 -15.06
N GLN A 381 20.08 -19.69 -15.29
CA GLN A 381 21.08 -19.49 -14.23
C GLN A 381 21.06 -18.04 -13.72
N MET A 382 20.84 -17.05 -14.58
CA MET A 382 20.73 -15.65 -14.16
C MET A 382 19.53 -15.44 -13.23
N GLN A 383 18.38 -16.05 -13.52
CA GLN A 383 17.21 -16.00 -12.64
C GLN A 383 17.49 -16.61 -11.26
N GLU A 384 18.12 -17.79 -11.21
CA GLU A 384 18.48 -18.44 -9.94
C GLU A 384 19.47 -17.61 -9.11
N LEU A 385 20.36 -16.87 -9.77
CA LEU A 385 21.39 -16.04 -9.14
C LEU A 385 20.90 -14.64 -8.77
N GLY A 386 19.65 -14.29 -9.12
CA GLY A 386 19.09 -12.96 -8.95
C GLY A 386 19.83 -11.90 -9.78
N LEU A 387 20.32 -12.26 -10.96
CA LEU A 387 20.96 -11.35 -11.91
C LEU A 387 19.94 -10.83 -12.93
N GLU A 388 19.99 -9.54 -13.22
CA GLU A 388 19.11 -8.94 -14.23
C GLU A 388 19.58 -9.29 -15.65
N ALA A 389 18.72 -9.97 -16.41
CA ALA A 389 18.91 -10.24 -17.82
C ALA A 389 18.50 -9.02 -18.66
N SER A 390 19.34 -8.65 -19.64
CA SER A 390 19.08 -7.51 -20.52
C SER A 390 19.73 -7.70 -21.88
N MET A 391 19.00 -7.46 -22.97
CA MET A 391 19.49 -7.68 -24.33
C MET A 391 19.32 -6.44 -25.20
N ASP A 392 20.39 -5.98 -25.84
CA ASP A 392 20.29 -4.90 -26.82
C ASP A 392 19.83 -5.46 -28.17
N VAL A 393 18.68 -4.97 -28.65
CA VAL A 393 18.09 -5.38 -29.93
C VAL A 393 17.91 -4.17 -30.82
N LYS A 394 18.27 -4.30 -32.10
CA LYS A 394 18.08 -3.23 -33.08
C LYS A 394 16.59 -3.09 -33.41
N LEU A 395 16.11 -1.86 -33.52
CA LEU A 395 14.73 -1.60 -33.92
C LEU A 395 14.41 -2.22 -35.29
N ALA A 396 15.38 -2.21 -36.20
CA ALA A 396 15.23 -2.76 -37.55
C ALA A 396 14.98 -4.29 -37.58
N THR A 397 15.29 -5.02 -36.50
CA THR A 397 15.06 -6.47 -36.42
C THR A 397 13.72 -6.84 -35.82
N LEU A 398 13.03 -5.88 -35.19
CA LEU A 398 11.72 -6.09 -34.59
C LEU A 398 10.62 -5.96 -35.65
N SER A 399 9.76 -6.97 -35.74
CA SER A 399 8.57 -6.88 -36.58
C SER A 399 7.47 -6.04 -35.92
N ASP A 400 6.51 -5.60 -36.72
CA ASP A 400 5.34 -4.87 -36.21
C ASP A 400 4.52 -5.71 -35.21
N ALA A 401 4.51 -7.04 -35.37
CA ALA A 401 3.88 -7.96 -34.44
C ALA A 401 4.65 -8.07 -33.11
N ASP A 402 5.98 -8.02 -33.15
CA ASP A 402 6.83 -8.04 -31.94
C ASP A 402 6.60 -6.76 -31.12
N LEU A 403 6.56 -5.61 -31.81
CA LEU A 403 6.26 -4.32 -31.17
C LEU A 403 4.84 -4.30 -30.57
N ALA A 404 3.87 -4.94 -31.22
CA ALA A 404 2.52 -5.13 -30.65
C ALA A 404 2.55 -6.00 -29.39
N ALA A 405 3.31 -7.10 -29.42
CA ALA A 405 3.43 -8.02 -28.28
C ALA A 405 4.07 -7.34 -27.06
N LEU A 406 5.00 -6.40 -27.30
CA LEU A 406 5.61 -5.54 -26.27
C LEU A 406 4.67 -4.47 -25.70
N GLY A 407 3.41 -4.40 -26.17
CA GLY A 407 2.40 -3.49 -25.63
C GLY A 407 2.34 -2.11 -26.30
N ILE A 408 3.04 -1.90 -27.41
CA ILE A 408 3.01 -0.64 -28.14
C ILE A 408 1.70 -0.55 -28.96
N PRO A 409 0.83 0.46 -28.71
CA PRO A 409 -0.43 0.60 -29.42
C PRO A 409 -0.22 0.92 -30.91
N GLU A 410 -1.25 0.71 -31.74
CA GLU A 410 -1.19 1.05 -33.17
C GLU A 410 -1.11 2.56 -33.39
N GLU A 411 -1.91 3.32 -32.64
CA GLU A 411 -1.89 4.78 -32.57
C GLU A 411 -1.14 5.22 -31.32
N ASN A 412 -0.14 6.09 -31.49
CA ASN A 412 0.72 6.55 -30.41
C ASN A 412 0.68 8.07 -30.30
N ASP A 413 0.69 8.56 -29.07
CA ASP A 413 0.76 9.98 -28.79
C ASP A 413 2.20 10.50 -28.96
N VAL A 414 2.33 11.58 -29.72
CA VAL A 414 3.60 12.28 -29.96
C VAL A 414 3.43 13.74 -29.54
N LEU A 415 4.31 14.20 -28.67
CA LEU A 415 4.33 15.60 -28.22
C LEU A 415 5.46 16.34 -28.92
N SER A 416 5.08 17.44 -29.55
CA SER A 416 6.01 18.40 -30.14
C SER A 416 5.96 19.71 -29.39
N VAL A 417 7.13 20.28 -29.16
CA VAL A 417 7.32 21.59 -28.53
C VAL A 417 8.05 22.47 -29.52
N ASN A 418 7.46 23.61 -29.89
CA ASN A 418 8.03 24.54 -30.88
C ASN A 418 8.42 23.84 -32.21
N GLY A 419 7.60 22.88 -32.66
CA GLY A 419 7.82 22.09 -33.87
C GLY A 419 8.88 20.98 -33.76
N LYS A 420 9.48 20.77 -32.58
CA LYS A 420 10.42 19.67 -32.32
C LYS A 420 9.73 18.57 -31.51
N VAL A 421 9.83 17.32 -31.97
CA VAL A 421 9.34 16.16 -31.22
C VAL A 421 10.19 15.96 -29.96
N VAL A 422 9.55 15.99 -28.80
CA VAL A 422 10.20 15.86 -27.49
C VAL A 422 9.80 14.59 -26.75
N PHE A 423 8.67 14.00 -27.09
CA PHE A 423 8.19 12.76 -26.49
C PHE A 423 7.42 11.91 -27.49
N ARG A 424 7.61 10.59 -27.39
CA ARG A 424 6.89 9.58 -28.15
C ARG A 424 6.46 8.47 -27.19
N GLN A 425 5.15 8.21 -27.10
CA GLN A 425 4.61 7.09 -26.31
C GLN A 425 5.27 5.76 -26.69
N TYR A 426 5.50 5.56 -28.00
CA TYR A 426 6.21 4.41 -28.55
C TYR A 426 7.52 4.09 -27.81
N ILE A 427 8.36 5.11 -27.60
CA ILE A 427 9.67 4.95 -26.92
C ILE A 427 9.45 4.75 -25.42
N ALA A 428 8.49 5.48 -24.84
CA ALA A 428 8.21 5.42 -23.42
C ALA A 428 7.76 4.03 -22.95
N VAL A 429 6.98 3.32 -23.77
CA VAL A 429 6.56 1.94 -23.54
C VAL A 429 7.73 0.98 -23.72
N LEU A 430 8.53 1.17 -24.78
CA LEU A 430 9.62 0.24 -25.10
C LEU A 430 10.75 0.31 -24.05
N GLU A 431 11.12 1.50 -23.61
CA GLU A 431 12.17 1.71 -22.60
C GLU A 431 11.66 1.63 -21.15
N ASP A 432 10.41 1.23 -20.92
CA ASP A 432 9.80 1.19 -19.58
C ASP A 432 10.05 2.49 -18.79
N THR A 433 9.94 3.63 -19.48
CA THR A 433 10.45 4.95 -19.04
C THR A 433 9.92 5.36 -17.66
N PHE A 434 8.69 4.97 -17.34
CA PHE A 434 8.02 5.33 -16.09
C PHE A 434 8.01 4.17 -15.07
N GLU A 435 8.62 3.02 -15.39
CA GLU A 435 8.61 1.84 -14.54
C GLU A 435 9.69 1.89 -13.45
N ALA A 436 10.82 2.56 -13.67
CA ALA A 436 11.84 2.77 -12.62
C ALA A 436 11.31 3.57 -11.41
N ALA A 437 10.35 4.46 -11.62
CA ALA A 437 9.65 5.19 -10.56
C ALA A 437 8.74 4.28 -9.70
N ARG A 438 8.41 3.07 -10.19
CA ARG A 438 7.56 2.06 -9.53
C ARG A 438 8.23 1.41 -8.32
N SER A 439 9.55 1.53 -8.11
CA SER A 439 10.24 0.82 -7.03
C SER A 439 9.76 1.21 -5.62
N TYR A 440 9.11 2.38 -5.47
CA TYR A 440 8.45 2.79 -4.22
C TYR A 440 7.04 2.19 -4.04
N GLY A 441 6.43 1.67 -5.12
CA GLY A 441 5.09 1.10 -5.16
C GLY A 441 4.97 -0.33 -4.61
N TYR A 442 6.06 -1.08 -4.45
CA TYR A 442 6.03 -2.42 -3.84
C TYR A 442 5.55 -2.44 -2.37
N LEU A 443 5.53 -1.28 -1.70
CA LEU A 443 4.94 -1.13 -0.37
C LEU A 443 3.39 -1.22 -0.38
N LEU A 444 2.74 -1.11 -1.55
CA LEU A 444 1.27 -1.17 -1.70
C LEU A 444 0.72 -2.58 -1.97
N GLU A 445 1.56 -3.56 -2.31
CA GLU A 445 1.11 -4.93 -2.62
C GLU A 445 0.86 -5.81 -1.37
N TRP A 446 0.88 -5.24 -0.16
CA TRP A 446 0.67 -5.94 1.12
C TRP A 446 -0.54 -5.45 1.93
#